data_AF-A0A8B7DT38-F1
#
_entry.id   AF-A0A8B7DT38-F1
#
_cell.length_a   1.000
_cell.length_b   1.000
_cell.length_c   1.000
_cell.angle_alpha   90.00
_cell.angle_beta   90.00
_cell.angle_gamma   90.00
#
_symmetry.space_group_name_H-M   'P 1'
#
loop_
_entity.id
_entity.type
_entity.pdbx_description
1 polymer ?
#
loop_
_entity_poly.entity_id
_entity_poly.type
_entity_poly.pdbx_seq_one_letter_code
_entity_poly.pdbx_strand_id
1 'polypeptide(L)'
;MCGKAVIQVWLLVQVFTNAQFLLEDEIVFPKRLHNSRLENDLGTSNQHGIHEDDVTYEIKSKRDHHFLDLKKTEKIHPGFIWVRSIKDGKEVTKKHYPEHCYYEGSVRGIKDSYAFISTCSGGLSGTIDDGKTRYDISPKGQLCPHFSYIKLRELAFIYRNRKEFEEEV
;
A
#
# COMPACT_ATOMS: atom_id res chain seq x y z
N MET A 1 -34.90 -38.30 -13.78
CA MET A 1 -34.65 -36.83 -13.77
C MET A 1 -33.78 -36.38 -12.58
N CYS A 2 -32.74 -37.13 -12.19
CA CYS A 2 -31.96 -36.88 -10.95
C CYS A 2 -30.55 -36.28 -11.18
N GLY A 3 -29.97 -36.40 -12.38
CA GLY A 3 -28.57 -36.03 -12.63
C GLY A 3 -28.29 -34.54 -12.94
N LYS A 4 -29.28 -33.78 -13.43
CA LYS A 4 -29.06 -32.37 -13.80
C LYS A 4 -28.93 -31.42 -12.60
N ALA A 5 -29.66 -31.70 -11.52
CA ALA A 5 -29.62 -30.91 -10.29
C ALA A 5 -28.28 -31.03 -9.56
N VAL A 6 -27.69 -32.23 -9.52
CA VAL A 6 -26.42 -32.49 -8.82
C VAL A 6 -25.25 -31.77 -9.50
N ILE A 7 -25.21 -31.75 -10.84
CA ILE A 7 -24.16 -31.06 -11.60
C ILE A 7 -24.28 -29.54 -11.44
N GLN A 8 -25.49 -28.98 -11.46
CA GLN A 8 -25.69 -27.55 -11.22
C GLN A 8 -25.29 -27.13 -9.80
N VAL A 9 -25.62 -27.95 -8.80
CA VAL A 9 -25.20 -27.67 -7.41
C VAL A 9 -23.68 -27.74 -7.28
N TRP A 10 -23.02 -28.71 -7.93
CA TRP A 10 -21.56 -28.84 -7.91
C TRP A 10 -20.86 -27.66 -8.61
N LEU A 11 -21.38 -27.23 -9.76
CA LEU A 11 -20.89 -26.04 -10.46
C LEU A 11 -21.09 -24.76 -9.65
N LEU A 12 -22.25 -24.60 -9.01
CA LEU A 12 -22.50 -23.46 -8.12
C LEU A 12 -21.57 -23.49 -6.91
N VAL A 13 -21.35 -24.64 -6.27
CA VAL A 13 -20.38 -24.79 -5.17
C VAL A 13 -18.97 -24.42 -5.64
N GLN A 14 -18.52 -24.88 -6.80
CA GLN A 14 -17.21 -24.46 -7.35
C GLN A 14 -17.13 -22.95 -7.60
N VAL A 15 -18.20 -22.33 -8.11
CA VAL A 15 -18.25 -20.88 -8.35
C VAL A 15 -18.23 -20.10 -7.02
N PHE A 16 -19.00 -20.53 -6.02
CA PHE A 16 -19.04 -19.90 -4.70
C PHE A 16 -17.74 -20.07 -3.91
N THR A 17 -17.07 -21.23 -3.98
CA THR A 17 -15.77 -21.43 -3.32
C THR A 17 -14.67 -20.59 -3.97
N ASN A 18 -14.71 -20.39 -5.29
CA ASN A 18 -13.75 -19.53 -5.99
C ASN A 18 -13.97 -18.04 -5.68
N ALA A 19 -15.24 -17.61 -5.49
CA ALA A 19 -15.56 -16.22 -5.18
C ALA A 19 -15.15 -15.80 -3.75
N GLN A 20 -15.15 -16.73 -2.79
CA GLN A 20 -14.79 -16.45 -1.40
C GLN A 20 -13.28 -16.21 -1.17
N PHE A 21 -12.42 -16.62 -2.10
CA PHE A 21 -10.97 -16.63 -1.87
C PHE A 21 -10.24 -15.32 -2.26
N LEU A 22 -10.97 -14.30 -2.74
CA LEU A 22 -10.37 -13.13 -3.41
C LEU A 22 -10.37 -11.81 -2.61
N LEU A 23 -10.82 -11.80 -1.34
CA LEU A 23 -11.04 -10.53 -0.61
C LEU A 23 -10.59 -10.55 0.85
N GLU A 24 -9.63 -11.40 1.21
CA GLU A 24 -9.10 -11.37 2.58
C GLU A 24 -7.78 -10.58 2.65
N ASP A 25 -7.74 -9.61 3.57
CA ASP A 25 -6.53 -8.89 3.89
C ASP A 25 -5.51 -9.85 4.50
N GLU A 26 -4.32 -9.94 3.91
CA GLU A 26 -3.22 -10.68 4.50
C GLU A 26 -2.44 -9.78 5.47
N ILE A 27 -2.23 -10.25 6.70
CA ILE A 27 -1.33 -9.57 7.65
C ILE A 27 0.11 -9.95 7.30
N VAL A 28 0.91 -8.96 6.93
CA VAL A 28 2.34 -9.14 6.60
C VAL A 28 3.22 -8.23 7.45
N PHE A 29 4.48 -8.63 7.62
CA PHE A 29 5.49 -7.94 8.42
C PHE A 29 6.58 -7.43 7.49
N PRO A 30 6.43 -6.21 6.95
CA PRO A 30 7.44 -5.64 6.07
C PRO A 30 8.72 -5.37 6.84
N LYS A 31 9.84 -5.34 6.13
CA LYS A 31 11.14 -4.92 6.65
C LYS A 31 11.68 -3.77 5.82
N ARG A 32 12.32 -2.82 6.48
CA ARG A 32 13.07 -1.77 5.78
C ARG A 32 14.53 -2.17 5.71
N LEU A 33 15.10 -2.22 4.51
CA LEU A 33 16.51 -2.49 4.33
C LEU A 33 17.29 -1.19 4.54
N HIS A 34 17.89 -1.04 5.73
CA HIS A 34 18.64 0.14 6.11
C HIS A 34 19.91 -0.26 6.87
N ASN A 35 21.06 0.33 6.53
CA ASN A 35 22.36 -0.10 7.04
C ASN A 35 22.55 0.11 8.56
N SER A 36 21.84 1.08 9.16
CA SER A 36 22.05 1.49 10.55
C SER A 36 20.82 1.39 11.46
N ARG A 37 19.66 1.00 10.93
CA ARG A 37 18.41 0.89 11.72
C ARG A 37 17.97 -0.57 11.80
N LEU A 38 17.21 -0.88 12.85
CA LEU A 38 16.62 -2.20 13.00
C LEU A 38 15.67 -2.47 11.83
N GLU A 39 15.67 -3.69 11.29
CA GLU A 39 14.89 -4.07 10.10
C GLU A 39 13.37 -3.83 10.24
N ASN A 40 12.86 -3.81 11.48
CA ASN A 40 11.46 -3.58 11.83
C ASN A 40 11.09 -2.09 11.97
N ASP A 41 12.05 -1.17 11.94
CA ASP A 41 11.81 0.27 11.86
C ASP A 41 11.47 0.67 10.42
N LEU A 42 10.17 0.75 10.15
CA LEU A 42 9.65 1.18 8.84
C LEU A 42 9.69 2.70 8.65
N GLY A 43 10.00 3.48 9.68
CA GLY A 43 10.04 4.92 9.61
C GLY A 43 11.22 5.41 8.78
N THR A 44 10.98 6.39 7.91
CA THR A 44 12.00 7.01 7.06
C THR A 44 12.45 8.37 7.57
N SER A 45 11.79 8.87 8.62
CA SER A 45 12.08 10.16 9.23
C SER A 45 13.21 10.07 10.25
N ASN A 46 14.08 11.07 10.29
CA ASN A 46 15.06 11.24 11.35
C ASN A 46 14.48 12.05 12.54
N GLN A 47 15.30 12.28 13.56
CA GLN A 47 14.91 13.07 14.75
C GLN A 47 14.50 14.52 14.45
N HIS A 48 14.76 15.02 13.24
CA HIS A 48 14.40 16.35 12.78
C HIS A 48 13.18 16.36 11.85
N GLY A 49 12.50 15.22 11.67
CA GLY A 49 11.33 15.13 10.78
C GLY A 49 11.69 15.04 9.29
N ILE A 50 12.98 14.92 8.95
CA ILE A 50 13.44 14.86 7.56
C ILE A 50 13.45 13.40 7.13
N HIS A 51 12.73 13.12 6.04
CA HIS A 51 12.63 11.80 5.45
C HIS A 51 13.83 11.51 4.52
N GLU A 52 14.26 10.25 4.42
CA GLU A 52 15.30 9.79 3.48
C GLU A 52 14.87 9.90 2.01
N ASP A 53 15.80 10.06 1.06
CA ASP A 53 15.46 10.24 -0.37
C ASP A 53 15.24 8.92 -1.11
N ASP A 54 15.94 7.86 -0.72
CA ASP A 54 15.81 6.53 -1.31
C ASP A 54 15.61 5.51 -0.20
N VAL A 55 14.66 4.60 -0.37
CA VAL A 55 14.33 3.57 0.61
C VAL A 55 13.98 2.26 -0.06
N THR A 56 14.36 1.14 0.58
CA THR A 56 13.97 -0.19 0.12
C THR A 56 13.15 -0.91 1.19
N TYR A 57 12.00 -1.46 0.80
CA TYR A 57 11.20 -2.34 1.64
C TYR A 57 11.15 -3.76 1.09
N GLU A 58 11.32 -4.72 1.98
CA GLU A 58 11.02 -6.12 1.74
C GLU A 58 9.61 -6.42 2.25
N ILE A 59 8.76 -6.96 1.39
CA ILE A 59 7.38 -7.34 1.71
C ILE A 59 7.20 -8.79 1.29
N LYS A 60 6.93 -9.66 2.26
CA LYS A 60 6.71 -11.09 2.04
C LYS A 60 5.28 -11.44 2.38
N SER A 61 4.53 -11.92 1.38
CA SER A 61 3.19 -12.46 1.53
C SER A 61 3.22 -13.99 1.42
N LYS A 62 2.06 -14.64 1.51
CA LYS A 62 1.91 -16.09 1.31
C LYS A 62 2.33 -16.53 -0.09
N ARG A 63 2.14 -15.67 -1.09
CA ARG A 63 2.31 -16.01 -2.51
C ARG A 63 3.51 -15.34 -3.16
N ASP A 64 3.87 -14.16 -2.68
CA ASP A 64 4.81 -13.27 -3.35
C ASP A 64 5.84 -12.70 -2.39
N HIS A 65 6.96 -12.27 -2.95
CA HIS A 65 8.06 -11.68 -2.20
C HIS A 65 8.62 -10.49 -2.98
N HIS A 66 8.24 -9.29 -2.56
CA HIS A 66 8.57 -8.07 -3.26
C HIS A 66 9.67 -7.31 -2.51
N PHE A 67 10.68 -6.88 -3.25
CA PHE A 67 11.61 -5.83 -2.83
C PHE A 67 11.23 -4.56 -3.57
N LEU A 68 10.76 -3.55 -2.84
CA LEU A 68 10.36 -2.27 -3.40
C LEU A 68 11.55 -1.32 -3.33
N ASP A 69 12.08 -0.93 -4.48
CA ASP A 69 13.09 0.12 -4.58
C ASP A 69 12.40 1.44 -4.90
N LEU A 70 12.44 2.36 -3.95
CA LEU A 70 11.60 3.55 -3.95
C LEU A 70 12.46 4.81 -3.80
N LYS A 71 12.10 5.84 -4.56
CA LYS A 71 12.66 7.18 -4.49
C LYS A 71 11.59 8.16 -4.09
N LYS A 72 11.93 9.12 -3.23
CA LYS A 72 11.02 10.16 -2.80
C LYS A 72 10.58 10.96 -4.02
N THR A 73 9.27 11.06 -4.21
CA THR A 73 8.66 11.81 -5.31
C THR A 73 9.04 13.28 -5.19
N GLU A 74 9.09 14.01 -6.30
CA GLU A 74 9.16 15.47 -6.26
C GLU A 74 7.94 16.07 -5.54
N LYS A 75 8.01 17.34 -5.15
CA LYS A 75 7.02 17.97 -4.26
C LYS A 75 5.58 17.82 -4.82
N ILE A 76 4.79 16.97 -4.17
CA ILE A 76 3.37 16.71 -4.49
C ILE A 76 2.45 17.86 -4.04
N HIS A 77 2.95 18.79 -3.22
CA HIS A 77 2.17 19.91 -2.67
C HIS A 77 2.93 21.25 -2.74
N PRO A 78 2.22 22.39 -2.76
CA PRO A 78 2.82 23.74 -2.90
C PRO A 78 3.56 24.25 -1.65
N GLY A 79 4.04 23.34 -0.79
CA GLY A 79 4.69 23.63 0.48
C GLY A 79 3.74 23.72 1.68
N PHE A 80 2.54 24.30 1.51
CA PHE A 80 1.51 24.31 2.56
C PHE A 80 0.10 24.20 1.98
N ILE A 81 -0.83 23.73 2.79
CA ILE A 81 -2.27 23.68 2.51
C ILE A 81 -3.05 24.41 3.61
N TRP A 82 -4.23 24.93 3.27
CA TRP A 82 -5.17 25.47 4.25
C TRP A 82 -6.13 24.39 4.71
N VAL A 83 -6.10 24.06 6.00
CA VAL A 83 -7.03 23.10 6.61
C VAL A 83 -8.11 23.88 7.35
N ARG A 84 -9.36 23.69 6.91
CA ARG A 84 -10.57 24.23 7.52
C ARG A 84 -11.20 23.14 8.38
N SER A 85 -11.39 23.40 9.67
CA SER A 85 -12.03 22.46 10.58
C SER A 85 -12.96 23.16 11.56
N ILE A 86 -13.81 22.40 12.24
CA ILE A 86 -14.70 22.92 13.28
C ILE A 86 -14.11 22.53 14.63
N LYS A 87 -13.89 23.53 15.49
CA LYS A 87 -13.44 23.34 16.86
C LYS A 87 -14.37 24.14 17.79
N ASP A 88 -14.95 23.46 18.77
CA ASP A 88 -15.88 24.05 19.74
C ASP A 88 -17.07 24.79 19.08
N GLY A 89 -17.61 24.20 18.01
CA GLY A 89 -18.73 24.75 17.23
C GLY A 89 -18.37 25.95 16.35
N LYS A 90 -17.11 26.40 16.36
CA LYS A 90 -16.61 27.48 15.52
C LYS A 90 -15.69 26.93 14.44
N GLU A 91 -15.79 27.54 13.27
CA GLU A 91 -14.88 27.23 12.18
C GLU A 91 -13.51 27.86 12.42
N VAL A 92 -12.46 27.08 12.22
CA VAL A 92 -11.07 27.49 12.32
C VAL A 92 -10.33 27.11 11.04
N THR A 93 -9.48 28.01 10.56
CA THR A 93 -8.62 27.78 9.39
C THR A 93 -7.16 27.89 9.80
N LYS A 94 -6.33 26.90 9.44
CA LYS A 94 -4.91 26.86 9.79
C LYS A 94 -4.06 26.46 8.60
N LYS A 95 -2.84 26.99 8.52
CA LYS A 95 -1.80 26.47 7.61
C LYS A 95 -1.31 25.13 8.13
N HIS A 96 -1.33 24.13 7.27
CA HIS A 96 -0.70 22.83 7.49
C HIS A 96 0.42 22.65 6.48
N TYR A 97 1.54 22.10 6.93
CA TYR A 97 2.69 21.79 6.09
C TYR A 97 2.78 20.27 6.02
N PRO A 98 2.30 19.65 4.94
CA PRO A 98 2.37 18.21 4.78
C PRO A 98 3.82 17.73 4.83
N GLU A 99 4.02 16.55 5.40
CA GLU A 99 5.31 15.87 5.38
C GLU A 99 5.67 15.47 3.93
N HIS A 100 6.96 15.54 3.59
CA HIS A 100 7.47 15.09 2.29
C HIS A 100 7.91 13.62 2.39
N CYS A 101 6.93 12.73 2.40
CA CYS A 101 7.05 11.31 2.77
C CYS A 101 6.38 10.37 1.76
N TYR A 102 6.28 10.80 0.51
CA TYR A 102 5.72 10.03 -0.60
C TYR A 102 6.84 9.57 -1.52
N TYR A 103 6.74 8.33 -1.96
CA TYR A 103 7.77 7.66 -2.73
C TYR A 103 7.13 6.92 -3.90
N GLU A 104 7.86 6.89 -5.01
CA GLU A 104 7.53 6.11 -6.20
C GLU A 104 8.71 5.22 -6.58
N GLY A 105 8.43 4.13 -7.27
CA GLY A 105 9.48 3.23 -7.71
C GLY A 105 8.93 1.95 -8.31
N SER A 106 9.67 0.86 -8.13
CA SER A 106 9.37 -0.41 -8.80
C SER A 106 9.67 -1.61 -7.92
N VAL A 107 9.13 -2.76 -8.31
CA VAL A 107 9.52 -4.04 -7.74
C VAL A 107 10.81 -4.49 -8.39
N ARG A 108 11.84 -4.73 -7.56
CA ARG A 108 13.16 -5.14 -8.02
C ARG A 108 13.09 -6.38 -8.90
N GLY A 109 13.70 -6.28 -10.09
CA GLY A 109 13.78 -7.40 -11.04
C GLY A 109 12.51 -7.62 -11.87
N ILE A 110 11.45 -6.84 -11.67
CA ILE A 110 10.22 -6.94 -12.45
C ILE A 110 10.06 -5.69 -13.32
N LYS A 111 10.19 -5.88 -14.63
CA LYS A 111 10.05 -4.80 -15.61
C LYS A 111 8.61 -4.29 -15.65
N ASP A 112 8.45 -2.97 -15.83
CA ASP A 112 7.15 -2.28 -15.94
C ASP A 112 6.27 -2.43 -14.69
N SER A 113 6.85 -2.83 -13.56
CA SER A 113 6.23 -2.78 -12.24
C SER A 113 6.26 -1.35 -11.69
N TYR A 114 5.34 -1.05 -10.78
CA TYR A 114 5.23 0.26 -10.17
C TYR A 114 4.86 0.12 -8.69
N ALA A 115 5.36 1.02 -7.86
CA ALA A 115 4.93 1.14 -6.49
C ALA A 115 4.81 2.62 -6.11
N PHE A 116 3.75 2.97 -5.37
CA PHE A 116 3.58 4.29 -4.77
C PHE A 116 3.29 4.12 -3.29
N ILE A 117 4.16 4.67 -2.45
CA ILE A 117 4.20 4.40 -1.02
C ILE A 117 4.23 5.71 -0.24
N SER A 118 3.39 5.79 0.79
CA SER A 118 3.41 6.83 1.80
C SER A 118 3.99 6.27 3.09
N THR A 119 4.96 6.99 3.67
CA THR A 119 5.52 6.69 4.99
C THR A 119 5.17 7.73 6.05
N CYS A 120 4.19 8.58 5.75
CA CYS A 120 3.79 9.71 6.58
C CYS A 120 3.24 9.23 7.92
N SER A 121 3.43 10.00 8.98
CA SER A 121 2.95 9.64 10.34
C SER A 121 3.46 8.27 10.85
N GLY A 122 4.59 7.77 10.33
CA GLY A 122 5.20 6.49 10.74
C GLY A 122 4.46 5.23 10.26
N GLY A 123 3.46 5.38 9.39
CA GLY A 123 2.76 4.29 8.73
C GLY A 123 3.48 3.81 7.47
N LEU A 124 3.03 2.69 6.90
CA LEU A 124 3.34 2.31 5.53
C LEU A 124 1.99 2.07 4.86
N SER A 125 1.71 2.79 3.78
CA SER A 125 0.49 2.63 2.97
C SER A 125 0.78 2.92 1.52
N GLY A 126 -0.11 2.48 0.63
CA GLY A 126 0.02 2.73 -0.80
C GLY A 126 -0.29 1.50 -1.64
N THR A 127 0.32 1.41 -2.81
CA THR A 127 0.03 0.37 -3.80
C THR A 127 1.32 -0.21 -4.37
N ILE A 128 1.29 -1.52 -4.64
CA ILE A 128 2.29 -2.24 -5.45
C ILE A 128 1.56 -2.78 -6.68
N ASP A 129 2.12 -2.62 -7.87
CA ASP A 129 1.74 -3.32 -9.10
C ASP A 129 2.98 -4.05 -9.63
N ASP A 130 2.99 -5.37 -9.51
CA ASP A 130 4.11 -6.19 -10.00
C ASP A 130 3.94 -6.60 -11.48
N GLY A 131 3.05 -5.94 -12.21
CA GLY A 131 2.73 -6.22 -13.61
C GLY A 131 1.81 -7.43 -13.81
N LYS A 132 1.63 -8.26 -12.79
CA LYS A 132 0.68 -9.39 -12.78
C LYS A 132 -0.43 -9.19 -11.77
N THR A 133 -0.13 -8.57 -10.63
CA THR A 133 -0.91 -8.41 -9.41
C THR A 133 -0.76 -7.02 -8.82
N ARG A 134 -1.91 -6.40 -8.52
CA ARG A 134 -1.97 -5.14 -7.77
C ARG A 134 -2.30 -5.44 -6.32
N TYR A 135 -1.56 -4.83 -5.42
CA TYR A 135 -1.73 -4.95 -3.98
C TYR A 135 -1.94 -3.57 -3.38
N ASP A 136 -2.92 -3.46 -2.49
CA ASP A 136 -3.08 -2.29 -1.65
C ASP A 136 -2.53 -2.56 -0.26
N ILE A 137 -1.67 -1.66 0.20
CA ILE A 137 -1.11 -1.63 1.53
C ILE A 137 -1.96 -0.66 2.35
N SER A 138 -2.71 -1.21 3.30
CA SER A 138 -3.40 -0.39 4.28
C SER A 138 -2.54 -0.20 5.53
N PRO A 139 -2.53 1.03 6.09
CA PRO A 139 -1.72 1.36 7.24
C PRO A 139 -2.12 0.57 8.49
N LYS A 140 -1.14 0.55 9.39
CA LYS A 140 -0.94 -0.35 10.52
C LYS A 140 -2.09 -0.40 11.54
N GLY A 141 -2.12 -1.51 12.27
CA GLY A 141 -2.20 -1.49 13.73
C GLY A 141 -0.83 -1.86 14.34
N GLN A 142 -0.60 -1.56 15.62
CA GLN A 142 0.65 -1.94 16.32
C GLN A 142 0.35 -3.12 17.25
N LEU A 143 1.05 -4.26 17.09
CA LEU A 143 0.94 -5.37 18.05
C LEU A 143 1.82 -5.11 19.29
N CYS A 144 3.03 -4.58 19.09
CA CYS A 144 4.02 -4.22 20.11
C CYS A 144 4.92 -3.07 19.60
N PRO A 145 5.68 -2.37 20.47
CA PRO A 145 6.54 -1.24 20.11
C PRO A 145 7.51 -1.51 18.94
N HIS A 146 7.89 -2.78 18.74
CA HIS A 146 8.90 -3.21 17.78
C HIS A 146 8.33 -4.07 16.63
N PHE A 147 7.03 -4.34 16.57
CA PHE A 147 6.46 -5.18 15.52
C PHE A 147 5.31 -4.44 14.85
N SER A 148 5.65 -3.78 13.74
CA SER A 148 4.68 -3.18 12.82
C SER A 148 4.19 -4.24 11.84
N TYR A 149 2.88 -4.29 11.62
CA TYR A 149 2.29 -5.07 10.54
C TYR A 149 1.48 -4.16 9.62
N ILE A 150 1.30 -4.59 8.38
CA ILE A 150 0.40 -3.97 7.41
C ILE A 150 -0.63 -5.00 6.98
N LYS A 151 -1.73 -4.50 6.43
CA LYS A 151 -2.68 -5.33 5.69
C LYS A 151 -2.35 -5.20 4.21
N LEU A 152 -2.09 -6.33 3.57
CA LEU A 152 -1.86 -6.44 2.15
C LEU A 152 -3.08 -7.07 1.50
N ARG A 153 -3.76 -6.31 0.64
CA ARG A 153 -4.92 -6.79 -0.09
C ARG A 153 -4.56 -7.02 -1.54
N GLU A 154 -4.73 -8.25 -2.02
CA GLU A 154 -4.65 -8.56 -3.44
C GLU A 154 -5.90 -8.03 -4.15
N LEU A 155 -5.73 -7.22 -5.19
CA LEU A 155 -6.82 -6.75 -6.03
C LEU A 155 -6.90 -7.62 -7.28
N ALA A 156 -8.03 -8.33 -7.44
CA ALA A 156 -8.31 -9.03 -8.68
C ALA A 156 -8.45 -8.03 -9.84
N PHE A 157 -7.68 -8.21 -10.93
CA PHE A 157 -7.80 -7.36 -12.11
C PHE A 157 -9.15 -7.60 -12.78
N ILE A 158 -10.12 -6.75 -12.46
CA ILE A 158 -11.33 -6.66 -13.27
C ILE A 158 -11.10 -5.74 -14.48
N TYR A 159 -10.05 -4.91 -14.50
CA TYR A 159 -9.79 -4.02 -15.64
C TYR A 159 -8.30 -3.93 -16.01
N ARG A 160 -7.89 -4.76 -16.96
CA ARG A 160 -6.68 -4.52 -17.75
C ARG A 160 -7.02 -3.51 -18.85
N ASN A 161 -7.06 -2.22 -18.50
CA ASN A 161 -6.96 -1.11 -19.45
C ASN A 161 -6.04 -0.04 -18.89
N ARG A 162 -4.74 -0.16 -19.17
CA ARG A 162 -3.65 0.76 -18.82
C ARG A 162 -3.81 2.17 -19.46
N LYS A 163 -4.92 2.47 -20.14
CA LYS A 163 -5.08 3.70 -20.94
C LYS A 163 -5.83 4.86 -20.28
N GLU A 164 -6.41 4.71 -19.09
CA GLU A 164 -7.25 5.77 -18.51
C GLU A 164 -6.57 6.60 -17.42
N PHE A 165 -5.29 6.35 -17.09
CA PHE A 165 -4.59 7.10 -16.02
C PHE A 165 -3.76 8.30 -16.52
N GLU A 166 -3.79 8.61 -17.83
CA GLU A 166 -3.08 9.76 -18.41
C GLU A 166 -3.98 10.99 -18.69
N GLU A 167 -5.27 10.99 -18.30
CA GLU A 167 -6.19 12.13 -18.57
C GLU A 167 -6.69 12.89 -17.32
N GLU A 168 -6.04 12.76 -16.17
CA GLU A 168 -6.24 13.68 -15.03
C GLU A 168 -4.91 14.29 -14.55
N VAL A 169 -4.28 15.10 -15.41
CA VAL A 169 -3.37 16.19 -15.01
C VAL A 169 -3.61 17.41 -15.90
#